data_AF-A0A3E2NCR0-F1
#
_entry.id   AF-A0A3E2NCR0-F1
#
_cell.length_a   1.000
_cell.length_b   1.000
_cell.length_c   1.000
_cell.angle_alpha   90.00
_cell.angle_beta   90.00
_cell.angle_gamma   90.00
#
_symmetry.space_group_name_H-M   'P 1'
#
loop_
_entity.id
_entity.type
_entity.pdbx_description
1 polymer ?
#
loop_
_entity_poly.entity_id
_entity_poly.type
_entity_poly.pdbx_seq_one_letter_code
_entity_poly.pdbx_strand_id
1 'polypeptide(L)'
;MIRVTVFVDSEQRYTGIDMLGHAGLADDHQDGQELVCSAVSALTFNMANSVEQFTEDSFEVNQEEKTGSFQFRFTSDISSGSQLLMNSLVFGLQDIEEEYGEPYIKIRFKEV
;
A
#
# COMPACT_ATOMS: atom_id res chain seq x y z
N MET A 1 -10.71 8.71 -5.03
CA MET A 1 -10.29 8.17 -3.73
C MET A 1 -9.56 6.83 -3.84
N ILE A 2 -8.34 6.80 -3.33
CA ILE A 2 -7.52 5.62 -3.08
C ILE A 2 -7.94 5.00 -1.74
N ARG A 3 -8.16 3.69 -1.72
CA ARG A 3 -8.45 2.96 -0.48
C ARG A 3 -7.30 2.03 -0.16
N VAL A 4 -6.70 2.23 1.00
CA VAL A 4 -5.62 1.40 1.51
C VAL A 4 -6.13 0.56 2.68
N THR A 5 -5.92 -0.76 2.61
CA THR A 5 -6.15 -1.67 3.74
C THR A 5 -4.83 -2.32 4.12
N VAL A 6 -4.36 -2.05 5.34
CA VAL A 6 -3.18 -2.68 5.93
C VAL A 6 -3.64 -3.86 6.78
N PHE A 7 -3.03 -5.02 6.55
CA PHE A 7 -3.35 -6.25 7.27
C PHE A 7 -2.29 -6.51 8.34
N VAL A 8 -2.75 -6.85 9.54
CA VAL A 8 -1.92 -7.19 10.69
C VAL A 8 -2.40 -8.50 11.33
N ASP A 9 -1.48 -9.26 11.91
CA ASP A 9 -1.84 -10.44 12.71
C ASP A 9 -2.18 -10.05 14.17
N SER A 10 -2.50 -11.06 14.99
CA SER A 10 -2.79 -10.88 16.42
C SER A 10 -1.61 -10.34 17.25
N GLU A 11 -0.39 -10.42 16.71
CA GLU A 11 0.83 -9.89 17.32
C GLU A 11 1.19 -8.50 16.79
N GLN A 12 0.30 -7.87 16.01
CA GLN A 12 0.49 -6.56 15.36
C GLN A 12 1.63 -6.53 14.33
N ARG A 13 2.00 -7.69 13.76
CA ARG A 13 2.96 -7.77 12.66
C ARG A 13 2.23 -7.62 11.34
N TYR A 14 2.86 -6.97 10.36
CA TYR A 14 2.21 -6.77 9.06
C TYR A 14 2.18 -8.07 8.26
N THR A 15 1.01 -8.38 7.70
CA THR A 15 0.81 -9.56 6.84
C THR A 15 0.54 -9.19 5.38
N GLY A 16 0.24 -7.91 5.11
CA GLY A 16 0.17 -7.38 3.76
C GLY A 16 -0.57 -6.06 3.63
N ILE A 17 -0.80 -5.65 2.39
CA ILE A 17 -1.49 -4.40 2.05
C ILE A 17 -2.31 -4.56 0.77
N ASP A 18 -3.49 -3.96 0.74
CA ASP A 18 -4.32 -3.80 -0.45
C ASP A 18 -4.50 -2.33 -0.77
N MET A 19 -4.44 -2.00 -2.06
CA MET A 19 -4.74 -0.69 -2.59
C MET A 19 -5.72 -0.78 -3.75
N LEU A 20 -6.75 0.05 -3.71
CA LEU A 20 -7.74 0.19 -4.76
C LEU A 20 -7.82 1.64 -5.24
N GLY A 21 -7.95 1.85 -6.55
CA GLY A 21 -8.17 3.17 -7.14
C GLY A 21 -6.92 4.03 -7.36
N HIS A 22 -5.72 3.44 -7.32
CA HIS A 22 -4.45 4.16 -7.57
C HIS A 22 -4.12 4.35 -9.06
N ALA A 23 -4.76 3.59 -9.97
CA ALA A 23 -4.53 3.65 -11.43
C ALA A 23 -5.53 4.57 -12.17
N GLY A 24 -6.02 5.62 -11.51
CA GLY A 24 -7.18 6.39 -11.96
C GLY A 24 -7.10 6.96 -13.39
N LEU A 25 -7.95 6.43 -14.27
CA LEU A 25 -8.86 7.20 -15.12
C LEU A 25 -10.27 6.90 -14.63
N ALA A 26 -10.67 7.55 -13.53
CA ALA A 26 -12.06 7.54 -13.11
C ALA A 26 -12.84 8.51 -14.01
N ASP A 27 -14.07 8.16 -14.40
CA ASP A 27 -14.94 9.05 -15.18
C ASP A 27 -15.24 10.40 -14.47
N ASP A 28 -14.96 10.47 -13.15
CA ASP A 28 -15.13 11.63 -12.27
C ASP A 28 -13.79 12.00 -11.60
N HIS A 29 -12.80 12.36 -12.43
CA HIS A 29 -11.46 12.76 -11.99
C HIS A 29 -11.50 14.08 -11.21
N GLN A 30 -10.89 14.08 -10.02
CA GLN A 30 -10.75 15.27 -9.17
C GLN A 30 -9.38 15.92 -9.40
N ASP A 31 -9.36 17.25 -9.46
CA ASP A 31 -8.11 18.00 -9.55
C ASP A 31 -7.15 17.59 -8.43
N GLY A 32 -5.92 17.23 -8.80
CA GLY A 32 -4.87 16.78 -7.86
C GLY A 32 -4.88 15.28 -7.55
N GLN A 33 -5.89 14.51 -7.98
CA GLN A 33 -5.94 13.05 -7.75
C GLN A 33 -4.73 12.32 -8.36
N GLU A 34 -4.25 12.76 -9.52
CA GLU A 34 -3.07 12.19 -10.19
C GLU A 34 -1.79 12.33 -9.37
N LEU A 35 -1.64 13.43 -8.61
CA LEU A 35 -0.47 13.68 -7.75
C LEU A 35 -0.45 12.68 -6.59
N VAL A 36 -1.59 12.51 -5.92
CA VAL A 36 -1.74 11.56 -4.81
C VAL A 36 -1.59 10.12 -5.31
N CYS A 37 -2.18 9.77 -6.46
CA CYS A 37 -2.01 8.46 -7.09
C CYS A 37 -0.53 8.16 -7.39
N SER A 38 0.20 9.13 -7.93
CA SER A 38 1.62 8.98 -8.24
C SER A 38 2.45 8.77 -6.98
N ALA A 39 2.21 9.56 -5.93
CA ALA A 39 2.91 9.44 -4.65
C ALA A 39 2.67 8.07 -3.99
N VAL A 40 1.41 7.64 -3.90
CA VAL A 40 1.04 6.33 -3.34
C VAL A 40 1.64 5.19 -4.15
N SER A 41 1.56 5.24 -5.48
CA SER A 41 2.11 4.19 -6.35
C SER A 41 3.63 4.09 -6.21
N ALA A 42 4.32 5.22 -6.15
CA ALA A 42 5.77 5.25 -5.99
C ALA A 42 6.21 4.59 -4.67
N LEU A 43 5.57 4.94 -3.54
CA LEU A 43 5.89 4.34 -2.25
C LEU A 43 5.60 2.82 -2.23
N THR A 44 4.46 2.43 -2.81
CA THR A 44 3.99 1.04 -2.78
C THR A 44 4.89 0.12 -3.61
N PHE A 45 5.17 0.51 -4.85
CA PHE A 45 6.06 -0.27 -5.72
C PHE A 45 7.49 -0.25 -5.20
N ASN A 46 7.95 0.87 -4.64
CA ASN A 46 9.28 0.89 -4.02
C ASN A 46 9.37 -0.06 -2.83
N MET A 47 8.34 -0.14 -1.98
CA MET A 47 8.29 -1.10 -0.89
C MET A 47 8.36 -2.54 -1.42
N ALA A 48 7.48 -2.90 -2.35
CA ALA A 48 7.43 -4.27 -2.89
C ALA A 48 8.77 -4.68 -3.54
N ASN A 49 9.35 -3.80 -4.37
CA ASN A 49 10.65 -4.03 -4.99
C ASN A 49 11.78 -4.11 -3.95
N SER A 50 11.69 -3.34 -2.86
CA SER A 50 12.70 -3.36 -1.79
C SER A 50 12.63 -4.65 -0.98
N VAL A 51 11.43 -5.20 -0.74
CA VAL A 51 11.27 -6.53 -0.14
C VAL A 51 11.93 -7.58 -1.04
N GLU A 52 11.62 -7.56 -2.34
CA GLU A 52 12.19 -8.50 -3.32
C GLU A 52 13.73 -8.39 -3.42
N GLN A 53 14.26 -7.18 -3.43
CA GLN A 53 15.68 -6.94 -3.70
C GLN A 53 16.57 -7.04 -2.46
N PHE A 54 16.04 -6.71 -1.28
CA PHE A 54 16.85 -6.52 -0.06
C PHE A 54 16.49 -7.49 1.07
N THR A 55 15.55 -8.41 0.87
CA THR A 55 15.16 -9.42 1.86
C THR A 55 15.04 -10.81 1.23
N GLU A 56 14.94 -11.85 2.06
CA GLU A 56 14.66 -13.22 1.61
C GLU A 56 13.20 -13.63 1.89
N ASP A 57 12.36 -12.67 2.29
CA ASP A 57 10.98 -12.94 2.69
C ASP A 57 10.11 -13.26 1.48
N SER A 58 9.30 -14.31 1.61
CA SER A 58 8.42 -14.76 0.53
C SER A 58 7.09 -14.00 0.56
N PHE A 59 6.61 -13.63 -0.63
CA PHE A 59 5.38 -12.88 -0.79
C PHE A 59 4.68 -13.21 -2.11
N GLU A 60 3.42 -12.82 -2.20
CA GLU A 60 2.59 -12.86 -3.40
C GLU A 60 2.13 -11.44 -3.74
N VAL A 61 2.15 -11.13 -5.04
CA VAL A 61 1.62 -9.88 -5.59
C VAL A 61 0.54 -10.18 -6.62
N ASN A 62 -0.59 -9.51 -6.52
CA ASN A 62 -1.63 -9.50 -7.53
C ASN A 62 -1.94 -8.05 -7.93
N GLN A 63 -1.99 -7.80 -9.23
CA GLN A 63 -2.22 -6.47 -9.79
C GLN A 63 -3.26 -6.54 -10.89
N GLU A 64 -4.22 -5.61 -10.85
CA GLU A 64 -5.22 -5.45 -11.90
C GLU A 64 -5.30 -3.97 -12.30
N GLU A 65 -4.71 -3.65 -13.45
CA GLU A 65 -4.58 -2.27 -13.94
C GLU A 65 -5.94 -1.59 -14.14
N LYS A 66 -6.95 -2.33 -14.62
CA LYS A 66 -8.28 -1.77 -14.91
C LYS A 66 -9.01 -1.25 -13.67
N THR A 67 -8.82 -1.91 -12.53
CA THR A 67 -9.45 -1.53 -11.26
C THR A 67 -8.51 -0.68 -10.39
N GLY A 68 -7.25 -0.53 -10.83
CA GLY A 68 -6.18 0.02 -9.98
C GLY A 68 -6.07 -0.77 -8.69
N SER A 69 -6.14 -2.10 -8.79
CA SER A 69 -5.98 -3.00 -7.65
C SER A 69 -4.52 -3.42 -7.56
N PHE A 70 -3.96 -3.27 -6.37
CA PHE A 70 -2.66 -3.81 -5.99
C PHE A 70 -2.82 -4.55 -4.67
N GLN A 71 -2.40 -5.80 -4.63
CA GLN A 71 -2.45 -6.64 -3.45
C GLN A 71 -1.06 -7.21 -3.23
N PHE A 72 -0.58 -7.09 -2.00
CA PHE A 72 0.68 -7.66 -1.55
C PHE A 72 0.43 -8.45 -0.27
N ARG A 73 0.89 -9.70 -0.21
CA ARG A 73 0.77 -10.58 0.95
C ARG A 73 2.07 -11.31 1.22
N PHE A 74 2.51 -11.31 2.46
CA PHE A 74 3.57 -12.23 2.87
C PHE A 74 3.02 -13.65 2.99
N THR A 75 3.80 -14.65 2.57
CA THR A 75 3.41 -16.06 2.64
C THR A 75 4.00 -16.79 3.85
N SER A 76 4.80 -16.08 4.64
CA SER A 76 5.40 -16.52 5.90
C SER A 76 5.51 -15.36 6.88
N ASP A 77 5.97 -15.65 8.10
CA ASP A 77 6.47 -14.62 9.00
C ASP A 77 7.56 -13.79 8.31
N ILE A 78 7.59 -12.50 8.62
CA ILE A 78 8.49 -11.54 7.97
C ILE A 78 9.71 -11.23 8.81
N SER A 79 10.84 -10.99 8.14
CA SER A 79 12.07 -10.53 8.78
C SER A 79 11.94 -9.10 9.32
N SER A 80 12.90 -8.71 10.16
CA SER A 80 13.04 -7.32 10.61
C SER A 80 13.25 -6.33 9.45
N GLY A 81 13.82 -6.80 8.33
CA GLY A 81 14.01 -6.00 7.13
C GLY A 81 12.68 -5.64 6.47
N SER A 82 11.84 -6.64 6.19
CA SER A 82 10.50 -6.41 5.63
C SER A 82 9.60 -5.65 6.60
N GLN A 83 9.70 -5.90 7.91
CA GLN A 83 8.96 -5.14 8.92
C GLN A 83 9.33 -3.65 8.87
N LEU A 84 10.62 -3.31 8.70
CA LEU A 84 11.06 -1.93 8.57
C LEU A 84 10.54 -1.28 7.27
N LEU A 85 10.59 -2.00 6.14
CA LEU A 85 10.07 -1.51 4.86
C LEU A 85 8.56 -1.27 4.92
N MET A 86 7.82 -2.17 5.55
CA MET A 86 6.38 -2.00 5.78
C MET A 86 6.08 -0.83 6.71
N ASN A 87 6.82 -0.68 7.82
CA ASN A 87 6.72 0.50 8.69
C ASN A 87 6.94 1.79 7.89
N SER A 88 7.98 1.83 7.04
CA SER A 88 8.28 3.00 6.21
C SER A 88 7.17 3.30 5.21
N LEU A 89 6.60 2.27 4.57
CA LEU A 89 5.46 2.45 3.65
C LEU A 89 4.25 3.00 4.39
N VAL A 90 3.84 2.35 5.48
CA VAL A 90 2.64 2.73 6.23
C VAL A 90 2.77 4.15 6.77
N PHE A 91 3.93 4.51 7.32
CA PHE A 91 4.22 5.87 7.76
C PHE A 91 4.07 6.89 6.63
N GLY A 92 4.71 6.64 5.48
CA GLY A 92 4.61 7.55 4.32
C GLY A 92 3.19 7.68 3.76
N LEU A 93 2.40 6.61 3.80
CA LEU A 93 0.98 6.68 3.40
C LEU A 93 0.15 7.47 4.40
N GLN A 94 0.42 7.32 5.70
CA GLN A 94 -0.26 8.10 6.75
C GLN A 94 0.04 9.59 6.64
N ASP A 95 1.28 9.98 6.33
CA ASP A 95 1.63 11.38 6.05
C ASP A 95 0.83 11.93 4.86
N ILE A 96 0.64 11.13 3.80
CA ILE A 96 -0.20 11.50 2.65
C ILE A 96 -1.68 11.60 3.05
N GLU A 97 -2.18 10.69 3.90
CA GLU A 97 -3.56 10.76 4.40
C GLU A 97 -3.78 11.97 5.32
N GLU A 98 -2.80 12.36 6.12
CA GLU A 98 -2.87 13.56 6.96
C GLU A 98 -2.95 14.84 6.14
N GLU A 99 -2.14 14.95 5.08
CA GLU A 99 -2.11 16.15 4.22
C GLU A 99 -3.30 16.23 3.25
N TYR A 100 -3.66 15.11 2.61
CA TYR A 100 -4.65 15.11 1.52
C TYR A 100 -6.00 14.52 1.92
N GLY A 101 -6.02 13.50 2.79
CA GLY A 101 -7.22 12.88 3.34
C GLY A 101 -8.35 12.62 2.33
N GLU A 102 -9.59 12.77 2.79
CA GLU A 102 -10.77 12.76 1.91
C GLU A 102 -10.82 14.05 1.07
N PRO A 103 -11.10 13.98 -0.24
CA PRO A 103 -11.62 12.82 -1.00
C PRO A 103 -10.56 11.91 -1.66
N TYR A 104 -9.28 12.11 -1.36
CA TYR A 104 -8.18 11.52 -2.13
C TYR A 104 -7.72 10.15 -1.65
N ILE A 105 -7.55 9.93 -0.34
CA ILE A 105 -7.04 8.69 0.23
C ILE A 105 -7.69 8.39 1.58
N LYS A 106 -7.91 7.10 1.85
CA LYS A 106 -8.31 6.61 3.17
C LYS A 106 -7.56 5.33 3.52
N ILE A 107 -6.96 5.29 4.71
CA ILE A 107 -6.24 4.13 5.24
C ILE A 107 -7.07 3.46 6.33
N ARG A 108 -7.06 2.13 6.34
CA ARG A 108 -7.68 1.31 7.38
C ARG A 108 -6.77 0.14 7.74
N PHE A 109 -6.83 -0.25 9.01
CA PHE A 109 -6.13 -1.43 9.52
C PHE A 109 -7.15 -2.56 9.73
N LYS A 110 -6.77 -3.78 9.39
CA LYS A 110 -7.58 -4.98 9.56
C LYS A 110 -6.75 -6.10 10.17
N GLU A 111 -7.18 -6.58 11.33
CA GLU A 111 -6.64 -7.79 11.95
C GLU A 111 -7.14 -9.04 11.21
N VAL A 112 -6.25 -10.01 10.96
CA VAL A 112 -6.53 -11.27 10.23
C VAL A 112 -5.98 -12.50 10.93
#